data_AF-A0A9D3WJ19-F1
#
_entry.id   AF-A0A9D3WJ19-F1
#
_cell.length_a   1.000
_cell.length_b   1.000
_cell.length_c   1.000
_cell.angle_alpha   90.00
_cell.angle_beta   90.00
_cell.angle_gamma   90.00
#
_symmetry.space_group_name_H-M   'P 1'
#
loop_
_entity.id
_entity.type
_entity.pdbx_description
1 polymer ?
#
loop_
_entity_poly.entity_id
_entity_poly.type
_entity_poly.pdbx_seq_one_letter_code
_entity_poly.pdbx_strand_id
1 'polypeptide(L)'
;MATPHSTDSDAGEPSGSVFSGDRIVTVFLRHDVVKLDDGSFIQCMKQSQLRHALHSLKKGSLSVRAYVDKIKGLCTLLAASGSSILEAERSAILLSDISSEFDAVVSFASLFSTPLLFQWLVDALLECEAHQLRSVQKALVVANFVEGSSTQEAARSSRGGRSFARG
;
A
#
# COMPACT_ATOMS: atom_id res chain seq x y z
N MET A 1 -43.95 -77.26 3.28
CA MET A 1 -44.38 -76.45 2.12
C MET A 1 -43.60 -75.15 2.19
N ALA A 2 -42.78 -74.69 1.25
CA ALA A 2 -42.40 -75.13 -0.10
C ALA A 2 -40.95 -74.65 -0.39
N THR A 3 -40.34 -75.23 -1.41
CA THR A 3 -38.96 -75.08 -1.92
C THR A 3 -38.71 -73.83 -2.80
N PRO A 4 -37.44 -73.53 -3.19
CA PRO A 4 -36.96 -72.25 -3.75
C PRO A 4 -36.78 -72.23 -5.30
N HIS A 5 -36.59 -71.02 -5.89
CA HIS A 5 -36.11 -70.73 -7.27
C HIS A 5 -35.94 -69.19 -7.41
N SER A 6 -34.75 -68.58 -7.48
CA SER A 6 -33.70 -68.50 -8.52
C SER A 6 -34.02 -67.65 -9.76
N THR A 7 -33.10 -66.71 -10.05
CA THR A 7 -32.74 -66.06 -11.33
C THR A 7 -33.80 -65.30 -12.14
N ASP A 8 -33.65 -63.98 -12.26
CA ASP A 8 -33.05 -63.38 -13.47
C ASP A 8 -32.51 -61.96 -13.18
N SER A 9 -31.28 -61.70 -13.63
CA SER A 9 -30.59 -60.40 -13.61
C SER A 9 -30.44 -59.98 -15.06
N ASP A 10 -31.20 -59.00 -15.50
CA ASP A 10 -30.84 -58.22 -16.68
C ASP A 10 -31.59 -56.88 -16.67
N ALA A 11 -30.83 -55.78 -16.67
CA ALA A 11 -31.10 -54.58 -17.46
C ALA A 11 -30.13 -53.50 -16.99
N GLY A 12 -29.20 -53.15 -17.89
CA GLY A 12 -28.03 -52.35 -17.62
C GLY A 12 -28.26 -50.91 -17.22
N GLU A 13 -27.24 -50.39 -16.56
CA GLU A 13 -26.86 -48.98 -16.66
C GLU A 13 -26.74 -48.61 -18.14
N PRO A 14 -27.37 -47.50 -18.57
CA PRO A 14 -26.52 -46.48 -19.11
C PRO A 14 -26.80 -45.13 -18.44
N SER A 15 -25.70 -44.52 -18.03
CA SER A 15 -25.58 -43.10 -17.75
C SER A 15 -26.43 -42.27 -18.71
N GLY A 16 -27.31 -41.46 -18.13
CA GLY A 16 -28.15 -40.53 -18.87
C GLY A 16 -28.70 -39.51 -17.90
N SER A 17 -27.83 -38.61 -17.43
CA SER A 17 -28.23 -37.43 -16.67
C SER A 17 -29.12 -36.56 -17.55
N VAL A 18 -30.43 -36.74 -17.47
CA VAL A 18 -31.40 -35.77 -17.98
C VAL A 18 -31.84 -34.96 -16.78
N PHE A 19 -31.10 -33.88 -16.53
CA PHE A 19 -31.54 -32.77 -15.70
C PHE A 19 -32.84 -32.23 -16.28
N SER A 20 -33.96 -32.80 -15.83
CA SER A 20 -35.28 -32.35 -16.24
C SER A 20 -35.69 -31.18 -15.36
N GLY A 21 -35.33 -30.00 -15.83
CA GLY A 21 -36.04 -28.75 -15.53
C GLY A 21 -36.08 -28.39 -14.06
N ASP A 22 -34.91 -28.20 -13.45
CA ASP A 22 -34.83 -27.32 -12.30
C ASP A 22 -35.28 -25.95 -12.80
N ARG A 23 -36.51 -25.57 -12.45
CA ARG A 23 -37.02 -24.22 -12.69
C ARG A 23 -36.05 -23.32 -11.95
N ILE A 24 -35.13 -22.71 -12.69
CA ILE A 24 -34.38 -21.56 -12.24
C ILE A 24 -35.44 -20.49 -12.06
N VAL A 25 -36.08 -20.49 -10.88
CA VAL A 25 -36.65 -19.29 -10.32
C VAL A 25 -35.42 -18.42 -10.15
N THR A 26 -35.14 -17.63 -11.18
CA THR A 26 -34.40 -16.41 -11.03
C THR A 26 -35.22 -15.63 -10.01
N VAL A 27 -34.92 -15.87 -8.74
CA VAL A 27 -35.27 -14.95 -7.67
C VAL A 27 -34.38 -13.75 -7.96
N PHE A 28 -34.78 -12.97 -8.97
CA PHE A 28 -34.36 -11.60 -9.06
C PHE A 28 -34.67 -11.04 -7.69
N LEU A 29 -33.62 -10.80 -6.90
CA LEU A 29 -33.70 -10.07 -5.67
C LEU A 29 -34.63 -8.91 -5.97
N ARG A 30 -35.82 -8.92 -5.36
CA ARG A 30 -36.71 -7.77 -5.40
C ARG A 30 -35.82 -6.63 -4.91
N HIS A 31 -35.43 -5.73 -5.81
CA HIS A 31 -34.77 -4.50 -5.42
C HIS A 31 -35.75 -3.84 -4.47
N ASP A 32 -35.48 -3.94 -3.18
CA ASP A 32 -36.16 -3.16 -2.17
C ASP A 32 -35.76 -1.72 -2.50
N VAL A 33 -36.59 -1.04 -3.30
CA VAL A 33 -36.41 0.37 -3.61
C VAL A 33 -36.79 1.09 -2.33
N VAL A 34 -35.86 1.11 -1.37
CA VAL A 34 -35.90 2.03 -0.26
C VAL A 34 -36.00 3.41 -0.88
N LYS A 35 -37.16 4.04 -0.73
CA LYS A 35 -37.39 5.43 -1.09
C LYS A 35 -36.53 6.27 -0.16
N LEU A 36 -35.28 6.46 -0.55
CA LEU A 36 -34.37 7.38 0.12
C LEU A 36 -35.02 8.76 0.04
N ASP A 37 -35.18 9.43 1.17
CA ASP A 37 -35.55 10.83 1.18
C ASP A 37 -34.51 11.64 0.39
N ASP A 38 -34.91 12.79 -0.18
CA ASP A 38 -34.03 13.63 -1.00
C ASP A 38 -32.72 13.99 -0.27
N GLY A 39 -32.72 14.06 1.07
CA GLY A 39 -31.52 14.30 1.88
C GLY A 39 -30.58 13.09 1.93
N SER A 40 -31.13 11.89 2.15
CA SER A 40 -30.40 10.63 2.22
C SER A 40 -29.80 10.21 0.87
N PHE A 41 -30.48 10.49 -0.24
CA PHE A 41 -29.92 10.28 -1.58
C PHE A 41 -28.69 11.17 -1.84
N ILE A 42 -28.76 12.45 -1.50
CA ILE A 42 -27.64 13.40 -1.64
C ILE A 42 -26.47 13.01 -0.72
N GLN A 43 -26.76 12.53 0.49
CA GLN A 43 -25.74 12.04 1.42
C GLN A 43 -25.04 10.77 0.91
N CYS A 44 -25.78 9.82 0.34
CA CYS A 44 -25.22 8.61 -0.27
C CYS A 44 -24.30 8.94 -1.45
N MET A 45 -24.74 9.85 -2.34
CA MET A 45 -23.92 10.35 -3.45
C MET A 45 -22.64 11.03 -2.96
N LYS A 46 -22.73 11.83 -1.89
CA LYS A 46 -21.56 12.48 -1.30
C LYS A 46 -20.60 11.45 -0.69
N GLN A 47 -21.11 10.45 0.02
CA GLN A 47 -20.28 9.39 0.61
C GLN A 47 -19.56 8.57 -0.48
N SER A 48 -20.25 8.20 -1.56
CA SER A 48 -19.63 7.45 -2.66
C SER A 48 -18.52 8.27 -3.33
N GLN A 49 -18.77 9.55 -3.61
CA GLN A 49 -17.76 10.47 -4.15
C GLN A 49 -16.54 10.58 -3.25
N LEU A 50 -16.74 10.71 -1.93
CA LEU A 50 -15.64 10.81 -0.97
C LEU A 50 -14.84 9.50 -0.90
N ARG A 51 -15.50 8.34 -0.93
CA ARG A 51 -14.80 7.05 -0.98
C ARG A 51 -14.00 6.90 -2.26
N HIS A 52 -14.59 7.22 -3.41
CA HIS A 52 -13.86 7.20 -4.68
C HIS A 52 -12.65 8.14 -4.65
N ALA A 53 -12.82 9.37 -4.17
CA ALA A 53 -11.73 10.33 -4.04
C ALA A 53 -10.60 9.80 -3.16
N LEU A 54 -10.95 9.16 -2.03
CA LEU A 54 -10.01 8.61 -1.07
C LEU A 54 -9.24 7.41 -1.63
N HIS A 55 -9.91 6.48 -2.31
CA HIS A 55 -9.26 5.32 -2.96
C HIS A 55 -8.49 5.71 -4.23
N SER A 56 -8.82 6.84 -4.86
CA SER A 56 -8.06 7.39 -5.99
C SER A 56 -6.89 8.30 -5.57
N LEU A 57 -6.78 8.59 -4.28
CA LEU A 57 -5.79 9.54 -3.77
C LEU A 57 -4.40 8.91 -3.86
N LYS A 58 -3.52 9.53 -4.64
CA LYS A 58 -2.11 9.15 -4.73
C LYS A 58 -1.23 10.20 -4.09
N LYS A 59 -0.10 9.78 -3.52
CA LYS A 59 0.91 10.75 -3.03
C LYS A 59 1.39 11.64 -4.18
N GLY A 60 1.79 11.05 -5.30
CA GLY A 60 2.38 11.77 -6.42
C GLY A 60 3.54 12.67 -5.98
N SER A 61 3.50 13.95 -6.36
CA SER A 61 4.48 14.98 -5.99
C SER A 61 4.19 15.68 -4.65
N LEU A 62 3.19 15.25 -3.89
CA LEU A 62 2.89 15.81 -2.57
C LEU A 62 3.95 15.36 -1.55
N SER A 63 4.20 16.18 -0.53
CA SER A 63 4.93 15.74 0.66
C SER A 63 4.12 14.69 1.43
N VAL A 64 4.80 13.84 2.20
CA VAL A 64 4.14 12.82 3.03
C VAL A 64 3.16 13.49 3.99
N ARG A 65 3.57 14.60 4.62
CA ARG A 65 2.70 15.37 5.51
C ARG A 65 1.41 15.83 4.81
N ALA A 66 1.51 16.46 3.64
CA ALA A 66 0.34 16.93 2.90
C ALA A 66 -0.55 15.77 2.43
N TYR A 67 0.02 14.62 2.09
CA TYR A 67 -0.72 13.42 1.73
C TYR A 67 -1.52 12.86 2.91
N VAL A 68 -0.90 12.71 4.08
CA VAL A 68 -1.55 12.25 5.31
C VAL A 68 -2.66 13.20 5.74
N ASP A 69 -2.44 14.51 5.67
CA ASP A 69 -3.45 15.50 6.01
C ASP A 69 -4.68 15.42 5.09
N LYS A 70 -4.49 15.16 3.79
CA LYS A 70 -5.60 14.91 2.86
C LYS A 70 -6.38 13.65 3.19
N ILE A 71 -5.71 12.54 3.51
CA ILE A 71 -6.38 11.30 3.94
C ILE A 71 -7.21 11.57 5.19
N LYS A 72 -6.64 12.25 6.19
CA LYS A 72 -7.34 12.60 7.44
C LYS A 72 -8.53 13.52 7.16
N GLY A 73 -8.38 14.51 6.28
CA GLY A 73 -9.47 15.41 5.88
C GLY A 73 -10.62 14.72 5.15
N LEU A 74 -10.33 13.76 4.26
CA LEU A 74 -11.37 12.96 3.61
C LEU A 74 -12.05 12.03 4.62
N CYS A 75 -11.30 11.46 5.57
CA CYS A 75 -11.85 10.66 6.67
C CYS A 75 -12.80 11.46 7.56
N THR A 76 -12.43 12.69 7.94
CA THR A 76 -13.31 13.55 8.77
C THR A 76 -14.56 13.97 8.00
N LEU A 77 -14.45 14.21 6.68
CA LEU A 77 -15.59 14.55 5.84
C LEU A 77 -16.55 13.37 5.63
N LEU A 78 -16.02 12.15 5.53
CA LEU A 78 -16.81 10.91 5.51
C LEU A 78 -17.52 10.69 6.85
N ALA A 79 -16.80 10.86 7.97
CA ALA A 79 -17.38 10.75 9.31
C ALA A 79 -18.50 11.78 9.54
N ALA A 80 -18.30 13.03 9.12
CA ALA A 80 -19.31 14.09 9.16
C ALA A 80 -20.52 13.78 8.25
N SER A 81 -20.30 13.00 7.18
CA SER A 81 -21.35 12.51 6.30
C SER A 81 -22.00 11.23 6.83
N GLY A 82 -21.69 10.76 8.04
CA GLY A 82 -22.31 9.59 8.66
C GLY A 82 -21.68 8.24 8.30
N SER A 83 -20.50 8.23 7.65
CA SER A 83 -19.77 7.00 7.34
C SER A 83 -18.38 7.00 7.96
N SER A 84 -18.14 6.12 8.92
CA SER A 84 -16.81 5.95 9.52
C SER A 84 -15.98 4.95 8.74
N ILE A 85 -14.74 5.34 8.41
CA ILE A 85 -13.74 4.45 7.81
C ILE A 85 -13.06 3.62 8.89
N LEU A 86 -12.78 2.35 8.60
CA LEU A 86 -12.05 1.46 9.50
C LEU A 86 -10.55 1.76 9.51
N GLU A 87 -9.88 1.54 10.63
CA GLU A 87 -8.43 1.76 10.77
C GLU A 87 -7.62 0.98 9.72
N ALA A 88 -8.00 -0.28 9.48
CA ALA A 88 -7.37 -1.14 8.48
C ALA A 88 -7.54 -0.60 7.06
N GLU A 89 -8.66 0.06 6.77
CA GLU A 89 -8.88 0.71 5.47
C GLU A 89 -7.93 1.91 5.34
N ARG A 90 -7.82 2.74 6.38
CA ARG A 90 -6.90 3.90 6.37
C ARG A 90 -5.45 3.49 6.11
N SER A 91 -4.98 2.42 6.75
CA SER A 91 -3.63 1.91 6.52
C SER A 91 -3.47 1.28 5.14
N ALA A 92 -4.49 0.59 4.62
CA ALA A 92 -4.48 0.07 3.25
C ALA A 92 -4.38 1.19 2.20
N ILE A 93 -5.17 2.26 2.34
CA ILE A 93 -5.12 3.44 1.45
C ILE A 93 -3.78 4.16 1.57
N LEU A 94 -3.22 4.25 2.78
CA LEU A 94 -1.91 4.84 2.98
C LEU A 94 -0.85 4.04 2.22
N LEU A 95 -0.94 2.70 2.18
CA LEU A 95 0.01 1.81 1.50
C LEU A 95 -0.22 1.63 -0.01
N SER A 96 -1.44 1.80 -0.53
CA SER A 96 -1.79 1.43 -1.90
C SER A 96 -1.12 2.28 -2.99
N ASP A 97 -0.86 3.56 -2.69
CA ASP A 97 -0.33 4.53 -3.66
C ASP A 97 0.76 5.44 -3.06
N ILE A 98 1.61 4.84 -2.23
CA ILE A 98 2.85 5.47 -1.78
C ILE A 98 3.87 5.54 -2.94
N SER A 99 4.60 6.66 -3.01
CA SER A 99 5.70 6.80 -3.98
C SER A 99 6.77 5.74 -3.73
N SER A 100 7.38 5.21 -4.80
CA SER A 100 8.40 4.15 -4.73
C SER A 100 9.61 4.50 -3.85
N GLU A 101 9.84 5.79 -3.57
CA GLU A 101 10.87 6.25 -2.65
C GLU A 101 10.66 5.82 -1.18
N PHE A 102 9.49 5.28 -0.83
CA PHE A 102 9.20 4.69 0.50
C PHE A 102 8.93 3.19 0.43
N ASP A 103 9.36 2.50 -0.63
CA ASP A 103 9.16 1.05 -0.80
C ASP A 103 9.71 0.22 0.37
N ALA A 104 10.76 0.71 1.05
CA ALA A 104 11.26 0.09 2.29
C ALA A 104 10.21 0.05 3.41
N VAL A 105 9.43 1.13 3.58
CA VAL A 105 8.36 1.22 4.59
C VAL A 105 7.20 0.31 4.18
N VAL A 106 6.85 0.26 2.89
CA VAL A 106 5.80 -0.63 2.37
C VAL A 106 6.18 -2.09 2.51
N SER A 107 7.43 -2.44 2.18
CA SER A 107 7.99 -3.78 2.37
C SER A 107 7.97 -4.18 3.85
N PHE A 108 8.43 -3.29 4.73
CA PHE A 108 8.39 -3.53 6.17
C PHE A 108 6.95 -3.71 6.66
N ALA A 109 6.02 -2.87 6.22
CA ALA A 109 4.61 -2.97 6.56
C ALA A 109 3.97 -4.29 6.08
N SER A 110 4.38 -4.77 4.90
CA SER A 110 3.90 -6.04 4.33
C SER A 110 4.37 -7.28 5.10
N LEU A 111 5.40 -7.15 5.95
CA LEU A 111 5.85 -8.24 6.82
C LEU A 111 4.94 -8.46 8.03
N PHE A 112 4.03 -7.51 8.32
CA PHE A 112 3.09 -7.64 9.43
C PHE A 112 1.77 -8.24 8.93
N SER A 113 1.44 -9.44 9.42
CA SER A 113 0.15 -10.08 9.17
C SER A 113 -1.01 -9.43 9.95
N THR A 114 -0.72 -8.53 10.88
CA THR A 114 -1.72 -7.78 11.66
C THR A 114 -1.92 -6.39 11.08
N PRO A 115 -3.16 -5.84 11.08
CA PRO A 115 -3.40 -4.48 10.59
C PRO A 115 -2.54 -3.50 11.41
N LEU A 116 -1.58 -2.89 10.73
CA LEU A 116 -0.72 -1.88 11.31
C LEU A 116 -1.56 -0.65 11.69
N LEU A 117 -1.24 -0.06 12.83
CA LEU A 117 -1.87 1.18 13.28
C LEU A 117 -1.56 2.28 12.27
N PHE A 118 -2.59 3.01 11.83
CA PHE A 118 -2.43 4.10 10.88
C PHE A 118 -1.39 5.12 11.38
N GLN A 119 -1.41 5.39 12.69
CA GLN A 119 -0.46 6.30 13.33
C GLN A 119 1.00 5.85 13.19
N TRP A 120 1.29 4.56 13.41
CA TRP A 120 2.65 4.04 13.30
C TRP A 120 3.19 4.19 11.88
N LEU A 121 2.34 3.91 10.88
CA LEU A 121 2.72 4.04 9.48
C LEU A 121 2.96 5.52 9.09
N VAL A 122 2.13 6.44 9.58
CA VAL A 122 2.35 7.88 9.41
C VAL A 122 3.69 8.32 10.00
N ASP A 123 4.00 7.86 11.22
CA ASP A 123 5.23 8.22 11.91
C ASP A 123 6.47 7.69 11.16
N ALA A 124 6.43 6.43 10.72
CA ALA A 124 7.51 5.82 9.93
C ALA A 124 7.74 6.55 8.59
N LEU A 125 6.67 6.95 7.89
CA LEU A 125 6.78 7.69 6.63
C LEU A 125 7.33 9.11 6.84
N LEU A 126 6.91 9.80 7.90
CA LEU A 126 7.43 11.11 8.26
C LEU A 126 8.91 11.06 8.66
N GLU A 127 9.32 10.00 9.36
CA GLU A 127 10.73 9.76 9.70
C GLU A 127 11.55 9.52 8.43
N CYS A 128 11.06 8.70 7.49
CA CYS A 128 11.71 8.52 6.19
C CYS A 128 11.83 9.85 5.40
N GLU A 129 10.79 10.69 5.37
CA GLU A 129 10.83 12.00 4.70
C GLU A 129 11.89 12.92 5.34
N ALA A 130 12.00 12.93 6.66
CA ALA A 130 13.03 13.67 7.38
C ALA A 130 14.45 13.15 7.08
N HIS A 131 14.61 11.83 6.96
CA HIS A 131 15.87 11.21 6.58
C HIS A 131 16.26 11.48 5.13
N GLN A 132 15.31 11.55 4.19
CA GLN A 132 15.59 11.95 2.81
C GLN A 132 16.12 13.37 2.76
N LEU A 133 15.47 14.34 3.41
CA LEU A 133 15.93 15.73 3.46
C LEU A 133 17.35 15.85 4.04
N ARG A 134 17.65 15.10 5.11
CA ARG A 134 18.98 15.09 5.73
C ARG A 134 20.04 14.40 4.85
N SER A 135 19.66 13.34 4.14
CA SER A 135 20.58 12.62 3.25
C SER A 135 20.93 13.44 2.02
N VAL A 136 19.96 14.16 1.45
CA VAL A 136 20.17 15.13 0.35
C VAL A 136 21.09 16.26 0.80
N GLN A 137 20.89 16.82 2.00
CA GLN A 137 21.81 17.83 2.56
C GLN A 137 23.23 17.28 2.77
N LYS A 138 23.37 16.08 3.31
CA LYS A 138 24.69 15.43 3.48
C LYS A 138 25.36 15.15 2.14
N ALA A 139 24.63 14.67 1.15
CA ALA A 139 25.17 14.44 -0.20
C ALA A 139 25.64 15.74 -0.85
N LEU A 140 24.89 16.84 -0.68
CA LEU A 140 25.29 18.16 -1.16
C LEU A 140 26.53 18.70 -0.43
N VAL A 141 26.67 18.44 0.87
CA VAL A 141 27.88 18.81 1.65
C VAL A 141 29.09 17.95 1.27
N VAL A 142 28.91 16.67 0.96
CA VAL A 142 29.99 15.77 0.50
C VAL A 142 30.43 16.10 -0.93
N ALA A 143 29.51 16.45 -1.82
CA ALA A 143 29.83 16.92 -3.17
C ALA A 143 30.63 18.24 -3.14
N ASN A 144 30.35 19.11 -2.17
CA ASN A 144 31.11 20.35 -1.93
C ASN A 144 32.45 20.11 -1.21
N PHE A 145 32.85 18.87 -0.91
CA PHE A 145 34.16 18.55 -0.32
C PHE A 145 35.19 18.05 -1.34
N VAL A 146 34.88 18.11 -2.64
CA VAL A 146 35.89 18.12 -3.70
C VAL A 146 36.05 19.56 -4.15
N GLU A 147 37.29 20.05 -4.24
CA GLU A 147 37.68 21.45 -4.52
C GLU A 147 37.99 22.28 -3.27
N GLY A 148 39.15 21.98 -2.66
CA GLY A 148 39.70 22.78 -1.57
C GLY A 148 41.11 22.44 -1.08
N SER A 149 41.70 21.29 -1.44
CA SER A 149 43.13 21.04 -1.19
C SER A 149 43.95 21.32 -2.44
N SER A 150 44.14 22.62 -2.71
CA SER A 150 45.27 23.07 -3.51
C SER A 150 46.55 22.45 -2.94
N THR A 151 47.18 21.62 -3.76
CA THR A 151 48.53 21.09 -3.62
C THR A 151 49.49 22.23 -3.29
N GLN A 152 49.80 22.44 -2.00
CA GLN A 152 50.97 23.22 -1.63
C GLN A 152 52.15 22.24 -1.60
N GLU A 153 52.85 22.19 -2.73
CA GLU A 153 54.25 21.77 -2.80
C GLU A 153 55.04 22.53 -1.73
N ALA A 154 55.29 21.89 -0.59
CA ALA A 154 56.47 22.19 0.22
C ALA A 154 57.53 21.15 -0.14
N ALA A 155 58.11 21.32 -1.32
CA ALA A 155 59.34 20.65 -1.71
C ALA A 155 60.45 21.05 -0.72
N ARG A 156 60.68 20.22 0.30
CA ARG A 156 61.97 20.10 0.97
C ARG A 156 62.40 18.64 0.97
N SER A 157 62.80 18.22 -0.22
CA SER A 157 63.62 17.04 -0.46
C SER A 157 64.97 17.23 0.24
N SER A 158 65.11 16.69 1.44
CA SER A 158 66.41 16.53 2.10
C SER A 158 67.12 15.30 1.55
N ARG A 159 67.82 15.47 0.42
CA ARG A 159 68.80 14.50 -0.10
C ARG A 159 70.08 15.24 -0.49
N GLY A 160 71.18 14.91 0.19
CA GLY A 160 72.55 15.32 -0.14
C GLY A 160 73.31 15.74 1.12
N GLY A 161 74.44 15.17 1.52
CA GLY A 161 75.25 14.12 0.92
C GLY A 161 76.24 13.59 1.96
N ARG A 162 76.63 12.32 1.80
CA ARG A 162 77.83 11.79 2.45
C ARG A 162 79.02 12.21 1.60
N SER A 163 80.00 12.86 2.21
CA SER A 163 81.35 12.97 1.66
C SER A 163 82.34 12.82 2.79
N PHE A 164 83.04 11.70 2.76
CA PHE A 164 84.22 11.43 3.56
C PHE A 164 85.35 12.34 3.09
N ALA A 165 86.04 13.00 4.01
CA ALA A 165 87.32 13.64 3.72
C ALA A 165 88.33 13.21 4.78
N ARG A 166 89.47 12.75 4.26
CA ARG A 166 90.67 12.22 4.88
C ARG A 166 91.62 13.39 5.14
N GLY A 167 92.25 13.45 6.30
CA GLY A 167 93.27 14.42 6.68
C GLY A 167 93.77 14.16 8.09
#